data_AF-A0A661PAL7-F1
#
_entry.id   AF-A0A661PAL7-F1
#
_cell.length_a   1.000
_cell.length_b   1.000
_cell.length_c   1.000
_cell.angle_alpha   90.00
_cell.angle_beta   90.00
_cell.angle_gamma   90.00
#
_symmetry.space_group_name_H-M   'P 1'
#
loop_
_entity.id
_entity.type
_entity.pdbx_description
1 polymer ?
#
loop_
_entity_poly.entity_id
_entity_poly.type
_entity_poly.pdbx_seq_one_letter_code
_entity_poly.pdbx_strand_id
1 'polypeptide(L)'
;VACYLAVKTKENLAILPLAMLLFEYFYLARKNDRTGGIKAKLVYFTPFFLPPLFATWQRLITPLNRGISLQDVANIQEVGITPIQYLVTEFNVIWIYLKLLFVPYPQMLDYAYPVTKTLLTFQNLVAFAGLVALMSAAFLVRKRYPHLCFGIYWFLLGLAVESTLIPLDPVFEHRLYLSMFGFAVFIVGAGHYFLSRRVIIPLALCCLFIWSSLTWSRNQMWNSELGLYMDNAKHVTPDDGFYIALSKSMIVTKFYPDAIEVLTEAIENGARKIGVYVNLAIAYRLNKQPEKAIESINAAFTKGFRNTDLKIELARSYNLANNHEKAVETYNSALKDGLRVNLISKDLGMMLAAMGQFVDAEPYLEYALKNRPDDNELRTPLAQAKIEKGEMDAAEKLLRQVLESEPNNKVAWFRLGLVGHKSGDEKTFQKALKRLYKLDGEQAEKLEALASE
;
A
#
# COMPACT_ATOMS: atom_id res chain seq x y z
N VAL A 1 -0.44 15.92 29.53
CA VAL A 1 0.13 16.24 28.20
C VAL A 1 0.56 14.98 27.44
N ALA A 2 1.49 14.18 27.97
CA ALA A 2 1.95 12.96 27.29
C ALA A 2 0.83 12.01 26.86
N CYS A 3 -0.14 11.70 27.74
CA CYS A 3 -1.30 10.86 27.40
C CYS A 3 -2.13 11.44 26.23
N TYR A 4 -2.33 12.75 26.18
CA TYR A 4 -3.06 13.42 25.10
C TYR A 4 -2.34 13.34 23.76
N LEU A 5 -1.02 13.63 23.76
CA LEU A 5 -0.21 13.48 22.55
C LEU A 5 -0.22 12.03 22.07
N ALA A 6 -0.12 11.08 23.00
CA ALA A 6 -0.05 9.67 22.66
C ALA A 6 -1.37 9.14 22.07
N VAL A 7 -2.53 9.53 22.61
CA VAL A 7 -3.86 9.23 22.02
C VAL A 7 -3.99 9.82 20.61
N LYS A 8 -3.43 11.01 20.37
CA LYS A 8 -3.40 11.62 19.03
C LYS A 8 -2.43 10.93 18.05
N THR A 9 -1.48 10.14 18.55
CA THR A 9 -0.55 9.37 17.71
C THR A 9 -1.06 7.96 17.43
N LYS A 10 -1.62 7.26 18.43
CA LYS A 10 -2.18 5.92 18.29
C LYS A 10 -3.47 5.78 19.08
N GLU A 11 -4.53 5.36 18.39
CA GLU A 11 -5.87 5.18 18.96
C GLU A 11 -5.89 4.16 20.10
N ASN A 12 -5.06 3.11 20.02
CA ASN A 12 -4.97 2.05 21.03
C ASN A 12 -4.63 2.58 22.44
N LEU A 13 -4.06 3.78 22.55
CA LEU A 13 -3.80 4.39 23.87
C LEU A 13 -5.06 4.95 24.55
N ALA A 14 -6.21 4.93 23.88
CA ALA A 14 -7.50 5.22 24.50
C ALA A 14 -7.84 4.28 25.66
N ILE A 15 -7.32 3.04 25.67
CA ILE A 15 -7.56 2.07 26.76
C ILE A 15 -6.62 2.24 27.95
N LEU A 16 -5.59 3.08 27.84
CA LEU A 16 -4.60 3.26 28.91
C LEU A 16 -5.22 3.43 30.30
N PRO A 17 -6.21 4.30 30.53
CA PRO A 17 -6.83 4.42 31.86
C PRO A 17 -7.49 3.12 32.34
N LEU A 18 -8.14 2.36 31.44
CA LEU A 18 -8.75 1.07 31.77
C LEU A 18 -7.68 -0.01 32.05
N ALA A 19 -6.59 0.00 31.29
CA ALA A 19 -5.46 -0.91 31.47
C ALA A 19 -4.77 -0.67 32.82
N MET A 20 -4.61 0.60 33.22
CA MET A 20 -4.06 0.97 34.53
C MET A 20 -4.97 0.52 35.67
N LEU A 21 -6.29 0.73 35.56
CA LEU A 21 -7.26 0.26 36.55
C LEU A 21 -7.25 -1.27 36.67
N LEU A 22 -7.14 -1.98 35.54
CA LEU A 22 -7.06 -3.44 35.52
C LEU A 22 -5.80 -3.92 36.25
N PHE A 23 -4.65 -3.30 35.98
CA PHE A 23 -3.39 -3.62 36.65
C PHE A 23 -3.45 -3.33 38.15
N GLU A 24 -3.98 -2.17 38.54
CA GLU A 24 -4.18 -1.77 39.93
C GLU A 24 -5.04 -2.81 40.68
N TYR A 25 -6.17 -3.22 40.08
CA TYR A 25 -7.11 -4.16 40.68
C TYR A 25 -6.48 -5.54 40.98
N PHE A 26 -5.73 -6.09 40.03
CA PHE A 26 -5.18 -7.43 40.16
C PHE A 26 -3.89 -7.50 40.99
N TYR A 27 -3.03 -6.47 40.95
CA TYR A 27 -1.68 -6.55 41.50
C TYR A 27 -1.39 -5.59 42.66
N LEU A 28 -1.94 -4.38 42.65
CA LEU A 28 -1.56 -3.32 43.60
C LEU A 28 -2.56 -3.17 44.76
N ALA A 29 -3.87 -3.23 44.47
CA ALA A 29 -4.93 -3.09 45.46
C ALA A 29 -4.93 -4.20 46.54
N ARG A 30 -4.26 -5.34 46.29
CA ARG A 30 -4.14 -6.44 47.25
C ARG A 30 -2.99 -6.26 48.26
N LYS A 31 -2.04 -5.35 48.03
CA LYS A 31 -0.75 -5.33 48.74
C LYS A 31 -0.55 -4.17 49.73
N ASN A 32 -1.37 -3.11 49.69
CA ASN A 32 -1.28 -2.00 50.65
C ASN A 32 -2.51 -1.09 50.56
N ASP A 33 -3.38 -1.13 51.57
CA ASP A 33 -4.53 -0.22 51.70
C ASP A 33 -4.16 1.02 52.54
N ARG A 34 -2.96 1.56 52.31
CA ARG A 34 -2.45 2.78 53.00
C ARG A 34 -2.80 4.08 52.28
N THR A 35 -3.20 4.01 51.02
CA THR A 35 -3.71 5.16 50.24
C THR A 35 -5.16 4.85 49.92
N GLY A 36 -6.05 5.76 50.33
CA GLY A 36 -7.50 5.56 50.44
C GLY A 36 -8.14 4.70 49.36
N GLY A 37 -9.19 3.97 49.74
CA GLY A 37 -9.88 2.98 48.90
C GLY A 37 -10.25 3.49 47.50
N ILE A 38 -10.75 2.59 46.65
CA ILE A 38 -10.93 2.74 45.19
C ILE A 38 -11.34 4.14 44.68
N LYS A 39 -12.14 4.89 45.44
CA LYS A 39 -12.53 6.28 45.16
C LYS A 39 -11.34 7.25 45.06
N ALA A 40 -10.35 7.18 45.95
CA ALA A 40 -9.18 8.07 45.89
C ALA A 40 -8.27 7.72 44.70
N LYS A 41 -8.17 6.43 44.36
CA LYS A 41 -7.43 5.95 43.18
C LYS A 41 -8.11 6.38 41.88
N LEU A 42 -9.44 6.35 41.81
CA LEU A 42 -10.19 6.86 40.66
C LEU A 42 -9.87 8.33 40.38
N VAL A 43 -9.71 9.18 41.41
CA VAL A 43 -9.29 10.58 41.25
C VAL A 43 -7.93 10.68 40.54
N TYR A 44 -6.93 9.88 40.93
CA TYR A 44 -5.63 9.84 40.23
C TYR A 44 -5.71 9.38 38.78
N PHE A 45 -6.68 8.53 38.43
CA PHE A 45 -6.87 8.06 37.06
C PHE A 45 -7.72 9.02 36.20
N THR A 46 -8.51 9.91 36.80
CA THR A 46 -9.36 10.86 36.04
C THR A 46 -8.61 11.64 34.95
N PRO A 47 -7.37 12.14 35.15
CA PRO A 47 -6.66 12.88 34.10
C PRO A 47 -6.30 12.03 32.89
N PHE A 48 -6.30 10.70 33.02
CA PHE A 48 -6.02 9.77 31.91
C PHE A 48 -7.27 9.44 31.09
N PHE A 49 -8.48 9.66 31.63
CA PHE A 49 -9.73 9.53 30.88
C PHE A 49 -10.05 10.77 30.04
N LEU A 50 -9.62 11.96 30.47
CA LEU A 50 -9.91 13.21 29.76
C LEU A 50 -9.40 13.23 28.31
N PRO A 51 -8.16 12.78 27.99
CA PRO A 51 -7.65 12.84 26.63
C PRO A 51 -8.37 11.93 25.63
N PRO A 52 -8.63 10.63 25.93
CA PRO A 52 -9.46 9.78 25.06
C PRO A 52 -10.88 10.31 24.88
N LEU A 53 -11.52 10.79 25.94
CA LEU A 53 -12.88 11.37 25.87
C LEU A 53 -12.91 12.61 24.99
N PHE A 54 -11.94 13.51 25.17
CA PHE A 54 -11.83 14.71 24.35
C PHE A 54 -11.52 14.39 22.88
N ALA A 55 -10.63 13.42 22.60
CA ALA A 55 -10.36 12.96 21.25
C ALA A 55 -11.62 12.36 20.59
N THR A 56 -12.40 11.56 21.33
CA THR A 56 -13.68 11.02 20.88
C THR A 56 -14.70 12.14 20.61
N TRP A 57 -14.76 13.15 21.47
CA TRP A 57 -15.61 14.32 21.27
C TRP A 57 -15.24 15.11 20.01
N GLN A 58 -13.95 15.32 19.76
CA GLN A 58 -13.47 16.01 18.56
C GLN A 58 -13.74 15.21 17.28
N ARG A 59 -13.51 13.90 17.30
CA ARG A 59 -13.57 13.05 16.11
C ARG A 59 -14.98 12.57 15.77
N LEU A 60 -15.81 12.29 16.77
CA LEU A 60 -17.15 11.74 16.58
C LEU A 60 -18.23 12.81 16.76
N ILE A 61 -18.26 13.46 17.93
CA ILE A 61 -19.38 14.32 18.34
C ILE A 61 -19.39 15.64 17.58
N THR A 62 -18.22 16.25 17.36
CA THR A 62 -18.14 17.55 16.68
C THR A 62 -18.61 17.49 15.21
N PRO A 63 -18.23 16.48 14.40
CA PRO A 63 -18.80 16.27 13.07
C PRO A 63 -20.29 15.95 13.06
N LEU A 64 -20.76 15.08 13.97
CA LEU A 64 -22.18 14.73 14.08
C LEU A 64 -23.04 15.96 14.40
N ASN A 65 -22.58 16.83 15.31
CA ASN A 65 -23.25 18.10 15.63
C ASN A 65 -23.26 19.09 14.45
N ARG A 66 -22.38 18.91 13.46
CA ARG A 66 -22.37 19.68 12.21
C ARG A 66 -23.22 19.06 11.10
N GLY A 67 -23.97 18.00 11.41
CA GLY A 67 -24.87 17.33 10.46
C GLY A 67 -24.19 16.30 9.56
N ILE A 68 -22.93 15.95 9.82
CA ILE A 68 -22.23 14.89 9.08
C ILE A 68 -22.78 13.53 9.54
N SER A 69 -23.08 12.62 8.62
CA SER A 69 -23.62 11.30 8.98
C SER A 69 -22.58 10.44 9.71
N LEU A 70 -23.03 9.54 10.58
CA LEU A 70 -22.13 8.61 11.28
C LEU A 70 -21.30 7.77 10.29
N GLN A 71 -21.85 7.47 9.11
CA GLN A 71 -21.16 6.73 8.06
C GLN A 71 -19.99 7.56 7.49
N ASP A 72 -20.22 8.83 7.20
CA ASP A 72 -19.16 9.71 6.67
C ASP A 72 -18.06 9.97 7.71
N VAL A 73 -18.43 10.10 8.99
CA VAL A 73 -17.46 10.24 10.09
C VAL A 73 -16.63 8.97 10.29
N ALA A 74 -17.25 7.80 10.08
CA ALA A 74 -16.60 6.50 10.21
C ALA A 74 -15.71 6.14 9.01
N ASN A 75 -15.66 6.99 7.97
CA ASN A 75 -14.74 6.89 6.83
C ASN A 75 -14.72 5.49 6.21
N ILE A 76 -15.93 4.95 5.99
CA ILE A 76 -16.15 3.55 5.60
C ILE A 76 -15.52 3.31 4.22
N GLN A 77 -14.51 2.43 4.17
CA GLN A 77 -13.85 2.06 2.90
C GLN A 77 -14.78 1.25 1.99
N GLU A 78 -15.74 0.52 2.56
CA GLU A 78 -16.74 -0.29 1.84
C GLU A 78 -18.16 0.28 1.96
N VAL A 79 -18.64 0.87 0.86
CA VAL A 79 -19.99 1.42 0.77
C VAL A 79 -21.05 0.36 1.14
N GLY A 80 -21.81 0.63 2.21
CA GLY A 80 -22.95 -0.20 2.62
C GLY A 80 -22.78 -1.00 3.92
N ILE A 81 -21.60 -0.98 4.56
CA ILE A 81 -21.42 -1.59 5.88
C ILE A 81 -21.80 -0.60 6.97
N THR A 82 -22.60 -1.04 7.95
CA THR A 82 -22.90 -0.23 9.13
C THR A 82 -21.91 -0.52 10.26
N PRO A 83 -21.61 0.46 11.13
CA PRO A 83 -20.81 0.24 12.34
C PRO A 83 -21.28 -0.90 13.23
N ILE A 84 -22.59 -1.15 13.28
CA ILE A 84 -23.18 -2.22 14.09
C ILE A 84 -22.89 -3.60 13.48
N GLN A 85 -23.00 -3.72 12.15
CA GLN A 85 -22.60 -4.95 11.45
C GLN A 85 -21.12 -5.24 11.67
N TYR A 86 -20.27 -4.22 11.61
CA TYR A 86 -18.85 -4.37 11.93
C TYR A 86 -18.64 -4.87 13.36
N LEU A 87 -19.24 -4.22 14.37
CA LEU A 87 -19.14 -4.64 15.78
C LEU A 87 -19.59 -6.09 16.01
N VAL A 88 -20.69 -6.52 15.38
CA VAL A 88 -21.18 -7.91 15.52
C VAL A 88 -20.24 -8.90 14.82
N THR A 89 -19.60 -8.48 13.72
CA THR A 89 -18.57 -9.28 13.03
C THR A 89 -17.38 -9.51 13.97
N GLU A 90 -16.97 -8.49 14.73
CA GLU A 90 -15.84 -8.56 15.66
C GLU A 90 -16.02 -9.63 16.75
N PHE A 91 -17.25 -9.95 17.17
CA PHE A 91 -17.49 -11.04 18.11
C PHE A 91 -16.98 -12.39 17.59
N ASN A 92 -17.08 -12.63 16.29
CA ASN A 92 -16.53 -13.82 15.65
C ASN A 92 -15.01 -13.72 15.47
N VAL A 93 -14.53 -12.55 15.06
CA VAL A 93 -13.10 -12.29 14.82
C VAL A 93 -12.26 -12.54 16.08
N ILE A 94 -12.76 -12.18 17.27
CA ILE A 94 -12.05 -12.44 18.53
C ILE A 94 -11.74 -13.95 18.71
N TRP A 95 -12.61 -14.85 18.25
CA TRP A 95 -12.35 -16.30 18.30
C TRP A 95 -11.29 -16.74 17.28
N ILE A 96 -11.22 -16.09 16.11
CA ILE A 96 -10.16 -16.31 15.13
C ILE A 96 -8.82 -15.90 15.74
N TYR A 97 -8.76 -14.74 16.39
CA TYR A 97 -7.57 -14.27 17.09
C TYR A 97 -7.16 -15.20 18.23
N LEU A 98 -8.11 -15.70 19.04
CA LEU A 98 -7.82 -16.72 20.05
C LEU A 98 -7.23 -17.98 19.42
N LYS A 99 -7.80 -18.48 18.32
CA LYS A 99 -7.25 -19.61 17.57
C LYS A 99 -5.82 -19.33 17.12
N LEU A 100 -5.54 -18.16 16.53
CA LEU A 100 -4.21 -17.79 16.04
C LEU A 100 -3.16 -17.71 17.15
N LEU A 101 -3.54 -17.32 18.37
CA LEU A 101 -2.62 -17.28 19.51
C LEU A 101 -2.17 -18.66 19.98
N PHE A 102 -3.03 -19.68 19.90
CA PHE A 102 -2.69 -21.06 20.26
C PHE A 102 -2.10 -21.85 19.08
N VAL A 103 -2.65 -21.65 17.89
CA VAL A 103 -2.28 -22.32 16.64
C VAL A 103 -2.16 -21.24 15.57
N PRO A 104 -0.95 -20.68 15.34
CA PRO A 104 -0.73 -19.58 14.42
C PRO A 104 -0.72 -20.07 12.96
N TYR A 105 -1.81 -20.69 12.53
CA TYR A 105 -2.01 -21.28 11.22
C TYR A 105 -3.49 -21.28 10.79
N PRO A 106 -3.79 -21.00 9.51
CA PRO A 106 -2.90 -20.37 8.52
C PRO A 106 -2.68 -18.89 8.85
N GLN A 107 -1.47 -18.38 8.60
CA GLN A 107 -1.18 -16.93 8.63
C GLN A 107 -1.39 -16.39 7.23
N MET A 108 -2.28 -15.42 7.10
CA MET A 108 -2.71 -14.88 5.81
C MET A 108 -2.33 -13.41 5.72
N LEU A 109 -1.97 -12.97 4.52
CA LEU A 109 -1.76 -11.55 4.24
C LEU A 109 -3.09 -10.80 4.32
N ASP A 110 -4.13 -11.38 3.73
CA ASP A 110 -5.50 -10.91 3.78
C ASP A 110 -6.42 -12.11 3.98
N TYR A 111 -7.27 -12.04 5.01
CA TYR A 111 -8.22 -13.09 5.38
C TYR A 111 -9.52 -13.01 4.59
N ALA A 112 -9.80 -11.90 3.89
CA ALA A 112 -11.06 -11.59 3.21
C ALA A 112 -12.31 -11.97 4.03
N TYR A 113 -12.26 -11.73 5.34
CA TYR A 113 -13.31 -12.18 6.24
C TYR A 113 -14.59 -11.36 6.02
N PRO A 114 -15.72 -11.98 5.66
CA PRO A 114 -16.91 -11.25 5.28
C PRO A 114 -17.57 -10.57 6.48
N VAL A 115 -17.93 -9.31 6.33
CA VAL A 115 -18.73 -8.59 7.32
C VAL A 115 -20.16 -9.14 7.36
N THR A 116 -20.69 -9.31 8.57
CA THR A 116 -22.02 -9.89 8.76
C THR A 116 -23.11 -8.97 8.19
N LYS A 117 -23.96 -9.51 7.32
CA LYS A 117 -25.11 -8.76 6.78
C LYS A 117 -26.29 -8.79 7.75
N THR A 118 -26.53 -9.95 8.34
CA THR A 118 -27.58 -10.20 9.34
C THR A 118 -26.98 -10.17 10.73
N LEU A 119 -27.56 -9.38 11.63
CA LEU A 119 -27.03 -9.24 13.00
C LEU A 119 -27.29 -10.48 13.85
N LEU A 120 -28.53 -10.97 13.85
CA LEU A 120 -29.00 -12.07 14.70
C LEU A 120 -28.90 -13.43 14.00
N THR A 121 -27.68 -13.87 13.71
CA THR A 121 -27.42 -15.25 13.27
C THR A 121 -27.07 -16.13 14.48
N PHE A 122 -27.33 -17.44 14.37
CA PHE A 122 -26.92 -18.40 15.41
C PHE A 122 -25.42 -18.29 15.72
N GLN A 123 -24.59 -18.15 14.68
CA GLN A 123 -23.15 -17.98 14.81
C GLN A 123 -22.78 -16.74 15.63
N ASN A 124 -23.35 -15.57 15.31
CA ASN A 124 -23.06 -14.33 16.03
C ASN A 124 -23.51 -14.39 17.49
N LEU A 125 -24.67 -15.00 17.75
CA LEU A 125 -25.20 -15.19 19.10
C LEU A 125 -24.32 -16.11 19.94
N VAL A 126 -23.86 -17.23 19.37
CA VAL A 126 -22.94 -18.16 20.05
C VAL A 126 -21.59 -17.49 20.30
N ALA A 127 -21.05 -16.78 19.33
CA ALA A 127 -19.79 -16.05 19.47
C ALA A 127 -19.86 -15.02 20.61
N PHE A 128 -20.93 -14.22 20.64
CA PHE A 128 -21.18 -13.25 21.71
C PHE A 128 -21.38 -13.92 23.07
N ALA A 129 -22.25 -14.94 23.15
CA ALA A 129 -22.53 -15.67 24.38
C ALA A 129 -21.26 -16.32 24.95
N GLY A 130 -20.37 -16.85 24.10
CA GLY A 130 -19.09 -17.39 24.51
C GLY A 130 -18.16 -16.33 25.12
N LEU A 131 -18.13 -15.10 24.58
CA LEU A 131 -17.33 -14.00 25.13
C LEU A 131 -17.87 -13.57 26.49
N VAL A 132 -19.20 -13.48 26.63
CA VAL A 132 -19.85 -13.22 27.92
C VAL A 132 -19.52 -14.32 28.92
N ALA A 133 -19.64 -15.60 28.53
CA ALA A 133 -19.30 -16.73 29.39
C ALA A 133 -17.83 -16.70 29.82
N LEU A 134 -16.90 -16.38 28.92
CA LEU A 134 -15.47 -16.24 29.21
C LEU A 134 -15.23 -15.12 30.24
N MET A 135 -15.84 -13.94 30.05
CA MET A 135 -15.74 -12.82 30.98
C MET A 135 -16.35 -13.14 32.35
N SER A 136 -17.51 -13.80 32.37
CA SER A 136 -18.19 -14.22 33.61
C SER A 136 -17.38 -15.28 34.36
N ALA A 137 -16.86 -16.29 33.66
CA ALA A 137 -16.00 -17.31 34.26
C ALA A 137 -14.72 -16.69 34.85
N ALA A 138 -14.05 -15.80 34.09
CA ALA A 138 -12.89 -15.05 34.57
C ALA A 138 -13.24 -14.21 35.80
N PHE A 139 -14.42 -13.58 35.83
CA PHE A 139 -14.87 -12.82 36.99
C PHE A 139 -15.04 -13.73 38.21
N LEU A 140 -15.70 -14.88 38.07
CA LEU A 140 -15.97 -15.79 39.19
C LEU A 140 -14.67 -16.31 39.83
N VAL A 141 -13.65 -16.62 39.03
CA VAL A 141 -12.38 -17.19 39.52
C VAL A 141 -11.29 -16.15 39.80
N ARG A 142 -11.56 -14.84 39.62
CA ARG A 142 -10.57 -13.74 39.74
C ARG A 142 -9.79 -13.68 41.04
N LYS A 143 -10.38 -14.17 42.13
CA LYS A 143 -9.70 -14.24 43.44
C LYS A 143 -8.69 -15.38 43.49
N ARG A 144 -9.05 -16.53 42.89
CA ARG A 144 -8.27 -17.78 42.90
C ARG A 144 -7.15 -17.80 41.86
N TYR A 145 -7.42 -17.30 40.65
CA TYR A 145 -6.46 -17.31 39.53
C TYR A 145 -6.24 -15.91 38.93
N PRO A 146 -5.70 -14.95 39.69
CA PRO A 146 -5.57 -13.56 39.25
C PRO A 146 -4.79 -13.37 37.95
N HIS A 147 -3.73 -14.13 37.69
CA HIS A 147 -2.94 -14.00 36.45
C HIS A 147 -3.74 -14.41 35.20
N LEU A 148 -4.53 -15.48 35.28
CA LEU A 148 -5.38 -15.94 34.18
C LEU A 148 -6.44 -14.88 33.85
N CYS A 149 -7.12 -14.39 34.88
CA CYS A 149 -8.19 -13.41 34.72
C CYS A 149 -7.64 -12.06 34.21
N PHE A 150 -6.50 -11.61 34.72
CA PHE A 150 -5.82 -10.42 34.19
C PHE A 150 -5.50 -10.58 32.71
N GLY A 151 -4.95 -11.73 32.31
CA GLY A 151 -4.63 -12.02 30.91
C GLY A 151 -5.86 -11.98 29.99
N ILE A 152 -6.98 -12.58 30.41
CA ILE A 152 -8.25 -12.56 29.68
C ILE A 152 -8.78 -11.12 29.52
N TYR A 153 -8.86 -10.36 30.61
CA TYR A 153 -9.36 -8.99 30.55
C TYR A 153 -8.44 -8.07 29.75
N TRP A 154 -7.12 -8.23 29.86
CA TRP A 154 -6.18 -7.46 29.06
C TRP A 154 -6.32 -7.77 27.57
N PHE A 155 -6.44 -9.06 27.21
CA PHE A 155 -6.64 -9.48 25.83
C PHE A 155 -7.89 -8.84 25.21
N LEU A 156 -9.03 -8.93 25.91
CA LEU A 156 -10.28 -8.32 25.43
C LEU A 156 -10.22 -6.79 25.40
N LEU A 157 -9.56 -6.17 26.39
CA LEU A 157 -9.39 -4.72 26.44
C LEU A 157 -8.49 -4.21 25.31
N GLY A 158 -7.42 -4.95 24.98
CA GLY A 158 -6.51 -4.61 23.89
C GLY A 158 -7.21 -4.56 22.53
N LEU A 159 -8.16 -5.47 22.29
CA LEU A 159 -8.96 -5.51 21.05
C LEU A 159 -10.10 -4.48 21.04
N ALA A 160 -10.53 -3.96 22.20
CA ALA A 160 -11.71 -3.11 22.28
C ALA A 160 -11.64 -1.80 21.47
N VAL A 161 -10.44 -1.27 21.19
CA VAL A 161 -10.28 -0.06 20.34
C VAL A 161 -10.38 -0.39 18.87
N GLU A 162 -9.85 -1.53 18.47
CA GLU A 162 -9.80 -1.92 17.06
C GLU A 162 -11.12 -2.56 16.63
N SER A 163 -11.90 -3.09 17.58
CA SER A 163 -13.29 -3.51 17.41
C SER A 163 -14.31 -2.36 17.57
N THR A 164 -13.89 -1.11 17.31
CA THR A 164 -14.77 0.07 17.40
C THR A 164 -15.72 0.19 16.21
N LEU A 165 -16.64 1.16 16.27
CA LEU A 165 -17.65 1.48 15.25
C LEU A 165 -17.08 2.01 13.91
N ILE A 166 -15.76 1.96 13.71
CA ILE A 166 -15.10 2.41 12.48
C ILE A 166 -14.82 1.17 11.63
N PRO A 167 -15.58 0.94 10.55
CA PRO A 167 -15.40 -0.22 9.70
C PRO A 167 -14.08 -0.12 8.92
N LEU A 168 -13.22 -1.08 9.21
CA LEU A 168 -11.95 -1.37 8.54
C LEU A 168 -12.00 -2.84 8.09
N ASP A 169 -10.93 -3.41 7.51
CA ASP A 169 -10.97 -4.86 7.29
C ASP A 169 -11.07 -5.59 8.65
N PRO A 170 -11.97 -6.59 8.79
CA PRO A 170 -12.29 -7.17 10.09
C PRO A 170 -11.13 -7.92 10.74
N VAL A 171 -10.28 -8.57 9.94
CA VAL A 171 -9.22 -9.44 10.46
C VAL A 171 -7.85 -8.94 10.01
N PHE A 172 -7.02 -8.56 10.98
CA PHE A 172 -5.62 -8.20 10.76
C PHE A 172 -4.77 -8.67 11.93
N GLU A 173 -3.68 -9.40 11.67
CA GLU A 173 -2.85 -9.99 12.73
C GLU A 173 -2.15 -8.95 13.61
N HIS A 174 -1.78 -7.79 13.06
CA HIS A 174 -1.06 -6.74 13.80
C HIS A 174 -1.90 -6.12 14.94
N ARG A 175 -3.23 -6.30 14.89
CA ARG A 175 -4.17 -5.93 15.96
C ARG A 175 -3.92 -6.69 17.25
N LEU A 176 -3.34 -7.89 17.15
CA LEU A 176 -3.04 -8.72 18.31
C LEU A 176 -1.86 -8.23 19.13
N TYR A 177 -1.01 -7.33 18.64
CA TYR A 177 0.27 -7.02 19.30
C TYR A 177 0.11 -6.57 20.76
N LEU A 178 -0.87 -5.69 21.04
CA LEU A 178 -1.12 -5.22 22.40
C LEU A 178 -1.84 -6.29 23.25
N SER A 179 -2.77 -7.00 22.64
CA SER A 179 -3.58 -8.06 23.29
C SER A 179 -2.76 -9.30 23.62
N MET A 180 -1.70 -9.58 22.86
CA MET A 180 -0.79 -10.71 23.04
C MET A 180 -0.03 -10.63 24.38
N PHE A 181 0.17 -9.43 24.94
CA PHE A 181 0.69 -9.31 26.31
C PHE A 181 -0.24 -9.99 27.33
N GLY A 182 -1.55 -9.79 27.22
CA GLY A 182 -2.54 -10.45 28.06
C GLY A 182 -2.49 -11.97 27.91
N PHE A 183 -2.37 -12.45 26.68
CA PHE A 183 -2.19 -13.87 26.39
C PHE A 183 -0.90 -14.44 27.01
N ALA A 184 0.23 -13.74 26.91
CA ALA A 184 1.47 -14.17 27.53
C ALA A 184 1.34 -14.30 29.06
N VAL A 185 0.68 -13.34 29.72
CA VAL A 185 0.40 -13.42 31.16
C VAL A 185 -0.52 -14.59 31.49
N PHE A 186 -1.52 -14.87 30.64
CA PHE A 186 -2.40 -16.03 30.79
C PHE A 186 -1.61 -17.34 30.71
N ILE A 187 -0.74 -17.53 29.71
CA ILE A 187 0.08 -18.75 29.54
C ILE A 187 1.03 -18.95 30.72
N VAL A 188 1.71 -17.88 31.16
CA VAL A 188 2.59 -17.93 32.34
C VAL A 188 1.79 -18.29 33.60
N GLY A 189 0.61 -17.68 33.77
CA GLY A 189 -0.29 -18.00 34.88
C GLY A 189 -0.76 -19.46 34.85
N ALA A 190 -1.11 -19.99 33.68
CA ALA A 190 -1.57 -21.37 33.53
C ALA A 190 -0.45 -22.36 33.86
N GLY A 191 0.77 -22.09 33.38
CA GLY A 191 1.95 -22.85 33.77
C GLY A 191 2.18 -22.80 35.28
N HIS A 192 2.13 -21.61 35.88
CA HIS A 192 2.34 -21.42 37.32
C HIS A 192 1.34 -22.19 38.20
N TYR A 193 0.05 -22.21 37.82
CA TYR A 193 -1.00 -22.82 38.64
C TYR A 193 -1.19 -24.32 38.41
N PHE A 194 -0.96 -24.82 37.20
CA PHE A 194 -1.35 -26.19 36.82
C PHE A 194 -0.18 -27.11 36.50
N LEU A 195 1.03 -26.59 36.28
CA LEU A 195 2.18 -27.38 35.87
C LEU A 195 3.34 -27.29 36.86
N SER A 196 4.10 -28.39 36.98
CA SER A 196 5.35 -28.38 37.74
C SER A 196 6.51 -27.84 36.90
N ARG A 197 7.54 -27.31 37.55
CA ARG A 197 8.75 -26.81 36.85
C ARG A 197 9.42 -27.87 35.96
N ARG A 198 9.31 -29.15 36.33
CA ARG A 198 9.85 -30.28 35.55
C ARG A 198 9.14 -30.48 34.21
N VAL A 199 7.90 -29.99 34.08
CA VAL A 199 7.11 -30.04 32.84
C VAL A 199 7.19 -28.72 32.09
N ILE A 200 7.14 -27.58 32.80
CA ILE A 200 7.14 -26.24 32.16
C ILE A 200 8.41 -25.99 31.36
N ILE A 201 9.59 -26.31 31.92
CA ILE A 201 10.87 -26.04 31.24
C ILE A 201 10.97 -26.79 29.90
N PRO A 202 10.82 -28.13 29.84
CA PRO A 202 10.91 -28.83 28.56
C PRO A 202 9.81 -28.42 27.59
N LEU A 203 8.58 -28.15 28.07
CA LEU A 203 7.50 -27.66 27.23
C LEU A 203 7.84 -26.30 26.61
N ALA A 204 8.37 -25.37 27.41
CA ALA A 204 8.77 -24.05 26.92
C ALA A 204 9.91 -24.14 25.90
N LEU A 205 10.91 -25.01 26.13
CA LEU A 205 11.99 -25.25 25.17
C LEU A 205 11.47 -25.87 23.86
N CYS A 206 10.52 -26.81 23.96
CA CYS A 206 9.87 -27.41 22.80
C CYS A 206 9.08 -26.36 21.99
N CYS A 207 8.25 -25.55 22.66
CA CYS A 207 7.52 -24.45 22.02
C CYS A 207 8.48 -23.43 21.39
N LEU A 208 9.57 -23.07 22.07
CA LEU A 208 10.58 -22.16 21.54
C LEU A 208 11.22 -22.70 20.26
N PHE A 209 11.60 -23.97 20.24
CA PHE A 209 12.18 -24.62 19.07
C PHE A 209 11.18 -24.66 17.90
N ILE A 210 9.95 -25.12 18.13
CA ILE A 210 8.90 -25.20 17.11
C ILE A 210 8.60 -23.81 16.54
N TRP A 211 8.30 -22.83 17.40
CA TRP A 211 7.95 -21.48 16.94
C TRP A 211 9.12 -20.78 16.28
N SER A 212 10.36 -20.95 16.77
CA SER A 212 11.54 -20.40 16.10
C SER A 212 11.75 -20.99 14.70
N SER A 213 11.52 -22.30 14.53
CA SER A 213 11.56 -22.95 13.22
C SER A 213 10.45 -22.43 12.29
N LEU A 214 9.23 -22.27 12.78
CA LEU A 214 8.11 -21.72 12.01
C LEU A 214 8.35 -20.26 11.62
N THR A 215 8.85 -19.44 12.54
CA THR A 215 9.24 -18.05 12.28
C THR A 215 10.34 -17.97 11.23
N TRP A 216 11.36 -18.83 11.32
CA TRP A 216 12.42 -18.87 10.31
C TRP A 216 11.88 -19.24 8.93
N SER A 217 11.01 -20.27 8.85
CA SER A 217 10.36 -20.65 7.59
C SER A 217 9.48 -19.52 7.03
N ARG A 218 8.73 -18.83 7.88
CA ARG A 218 7.86 -17.73 7.45
C ARG A 218 8.68 -16.53 6.98
N ASN A 219 9.79 -16.20 7.64
CA ASN A 219 10.69 -15.12 7.21
C ASN A 219 11.24 -15.33 5.80
N GLN A 220 11.51 -16.56 5.39
CA GLN A 220 11.93 -16.84 4.00
C GLN A 220 10.84 -16.50 2.99
N MET A 221 9.57 -16.73 3.33
CA MET A 221 8.44 -16.36 2.48
C MET A 221 8.27 -14.83 2.38
N TRP A 222 8.48 -14.10 3.48
CA TRP A 222 8.44 -12.64 3.49
C TRP A 222 9.49 -11.98 2.56
N ASN A 223 10.54 -12.71 2.17
CA ASN A 223 11.50 -12.23 1.17
C ASN A 223 10.95 -12.24 -0.26
N SER A 224 9.79 -12.85 -0.51
CA SER A 224 9.14 -12.93 -1.82
C SER A 224 7.71 -12.41 -1.75
N GLU A 225 7.48 -11.21 -2.28
CA GLU A 225 6.14 -10.63 -2.39
C GLU A 225 5.20 -11.56 -3.18
N LEU A 226 5.66 -12.08 -4.32
CA LEU A 226 4.91 -13.04 -5.13
C LEU A 226 4.60 -14.32 -4.34
N GLY A 227 5.57 -14.84 -3.59
CA GLY A 227 5.38 -16.02 -2.75
C GLY A 227 4.30 -15.82 -1.68
N LEU A 228 4.24 -14.64 -1.05
CA LEU A 228 3.20 -14.30 -0.08
C LEU A 228 1.80 -14.28 -0.69
N TYR A 229 1.63 -13.65 -1.87
CA TYR A 229 0.33 -13.64 -2.54
C TYR A 229 -0.09 -15.04 -2.99
N MET A 230 0.83 -15.82 -3.59
CA MET A 230 0.53 -17.20 -4.00
C MET A 230 0.20 -18.12 -2.81
N ASP A 231 0.83 -17.91 -1.65
CA ASP A 231 0.47 -18.62 -0.41
C ASP A 231 -0.94 -18.24 0.07
N ASN A 232 -1.26 -16.94 0.03
CA ASN A 232 -2.58 -16.44 0.42
C ASN A 232 -3.72 -16.97 -0.48
N ALA A 233 -3.48 -17.09 -1.79
CA ALA A 233 -4.44 -17.64 -2.76
C ALA A 233 -4.89 -19.09 -2.44
N LYS A 234 -4.06 -19.86 -1.74
CA LYS A 234 -4.41 -21.24 -1.34
C LYS A 234 -5.46 -21.30 -0.24
N HIS A 235 -5.65 -20.18 0.47
CA HIS A 235 -6.45 -20.15 1.70
C HIS A 235 -7.67 -19.26 1.60
N VAL A 236 -7.67 -18.29 0.68
CA VAL A 236 -8.72 -17.29 0.55
C VAL A 236 -9.16 -17.22 -0.89
N THR A 237 -10.48 -17.13 -1.11
CA THR A 237 -11.04 -16.87 -2.44
C THR A 237 -10.55 -15.50 -2.92
N PRO A 238 -9.75 -15.44 -3.99
CA PRO A 238 -9.25 -14.18 -4.53
C PRO A 238 -10.37 -13.20 -4.88
N ASP A 239 -10.28 -11.97 -4.38
CA ASP A 239 -11.09 -10.85 -4.87
C ASP A 239 -10.33 -10.06 -5.95
N ASP A 240 -11.00 -9.10 -6.58
CA ASP A 240 -10.37 -8.23 -7.56
C ASP A 240 -9.13 -7.49 -7.00
N GLY A 241 -9.15 -7.10 -5.72
CA GLY A 241 -8.02 -6.43 -5.06
C GLY A 241 -6.79 -7.35 -4.99
N PHE A 242 -7.01 -8.60 -4.61
CA PHE A 242 -6.00 -9.65 -4.60
C PHE A 242 -5.41 -9.85 -6.00
N TYR A 243 -6.24 -10.01 -7.03
CA TYR A 243 -5.76 -10.21 -8.40
C TYR A 243 -4.92 -9.04 -8.90
N ILE A 244 -5.35 -7.80 -8.60
CA ILE A 244 -4.59 -6.58 -8.92
C ILE A 244 -3.21 -6.58 -8.26
N ALA A 245 -3.15 -6.95 -6.98
CA ALA A 245 -1.90 -6.95 -6.22
C ALA A 245 -0.95 -8.07 -6.67
N LEU A 246 -1.47 -9.29 -6.81
CA LEU A 246 -0.72 -10.45 -7.30
C LEU A 246 -0.16 -10.20 -8.70
N SER A 247 -0.99 -9.75 -9.64
CA SER A 247 -0.55 -9.52 -11.02
C SER A 247 0.50 -8.41 -11.10
N LYS A 248 0.42 -7.39 -10.24
CA LYS A 248 1.44 -6.33 -10.18
C LYS A 248 2.79 -6.91 -9.75
N SER A 249 2.83 -7.79 -8.76
CA SER A 249 4.05 -8.47 -8.35
C SER A 249 4.61 -9.37 -9.48
N MET A 250 3.74 -10.10 -10.18
CA MET A 250 4.10 -10.90 -11.37
C MET A 250 4.68 -10.04 -12.51
N ILE A 251 4.08 -8.89 -12.81
CA ILE A 251 4.56 -7.95 -13.83
C ILE A 251 5.94 -7.41 -13.47
N VAL A 252 6.16 -7.01 -12.21
CA VAL A 252 7.46 -6.49 -11.75
C VAL A 252 8.55 -7.57 -11.84
N THR A 253 8.20 -8.81 -11.52
CA THR A 253 9.09 -9.98 -11.63
C THR A 253 9.19 -10.55 -13.05
N LYS A 254 8.52 -9.91 -14.03
CA LYS A 254 8.51 -10.24 -15.47
C LYS A 254 7.84 -11.58 -15.83
N PHE A 255 7.03 -12.14 -14.94
CA PHE A 255 6.16 -13.28 -15.20
C PHE A 255 4.88 -12.83 -15.92
N TYR A 256 5.03 -12.29 -17.14
CA TYR A 256 3.91 -11.73 -17.89
C TYR A 256 2.87 -12.79 -18.32
N PRO A 257 3.24 -14.00 -18.77
CA PRO A 257 2.27 -15.03 -19.11
C PRO A 257 1.38 -15.43 -17.92
N ASP A 258 1.97 -15.64 -16.75
CA ASP A 258 1.23 -16.00 -15.53
C ASP A 258 0.31 -14.86 -15.07
N ALA A 259 0.77 -13.61 -15.18
CA ALA A 259 -0.06 -12.44 -14.90
C ALA A 259 -1.28 -12.35 -15.84
N ILE A 260 -1.10 -12.68 -17.12
CA ILE A 260 -2.19 -12.70 -18.11
C ILE A 260 -3.21 -13.77 -17.75
N GLU A 261 -2.76 -14.99 -17.43
CA GLU A 261 -3.63 -16.11 -17.06
C GLU A 261 -4.50 -15.76 -15.85
N VAL A 262 -3.88 -15.34 -14.75
CA VAL A 262 -4.55 -14.98 -13.49
C VAL A 262 -5.55 -13.83 -13.68
N LEU A 263 -5.21 -12.82 -14.47
CA LEU A 263 -6.12 -11.70 -14.72
C LEU A 263 -7.24 -12.04 -15.69
N THR A 264 -7.01 -12.99 -16.61
CA THR A 264 -8.05 -13.50 -17.51
C THR A 264 -9.07 -14.30 -16.71
N GLU A 265 -8.60 -15.18 -15.82
CA GLU A 265 -9.45 -15.92 -14.88
C GLU A 265 -10.28 -14.96 -14.01
N ALA A 266 -9.68 -13.89 -13.49
CA ALA A 266 -10.41 -12.89 -12.71
C ALA A 266 -11.57 -12.26 -13.51
N ILE A 267 -11.34 -11.93 -14.78
CA ILE A 267 -12.37 -11.35 -15.66
C ILE A 267 -13.47 -12.37 -15.98
N GLU A 268 -13.12 -13.63 -16.22
CA GLU A 268 -14.08 -14.73 -16.44
C GLU A 268 -14.95 -14.97 -15.19
N ASN A 269 -14.36 -14.85 -14.01
CA ASN A 269 -15.05 -14.90 -12.71
C ASN A 269 -15.85 -13.63 -12.39
N GLY A 270 -15.94 -12.67 -13.32
CA GLY A 270 -16.81 -11.51 -13.20
C GLY A 270 -16.19 -10.31 -12.49
N ALA A 271 -14.86 -10.13 -12.57
CA ALA A 271 -14.16 -8.98 -12.01
C ALA A 271 -14.78 -7.63 -12.41
N ARG A 272 -14.92 -6.75 -11.42
CA ARG A 272 -15.60 -5.45 -11.50
C ARG A 272 -14.67 -4.27 -11.25
N LYS A 273 -13.50 -4.45 -10.65
CA LYS A 273 -12.52 -3.38 -10.45
C LYS A 273 -11.74 -3.15 -11.75
N ILE A 274 -11.68 -1.88 -12.16
CA ILE A 274 -10.97 -1.45 -13.37
C ILE A 274 -9.47 -1.81 -13.37
N GLY A 275 -8.86 -1.93 -12.18
CA GLY A 275 -7.45 -2.28 -12.04
C GLY A 275 -7.11 -3.64 -12.64
N VAL A 276 -8.05 -4.60 -12.66
CA VAL A 276 -7.84 -5.92 -13.27
C VAL A 276 -7.62 -5.76 -14.78
N TYR A 277 -8.47 -4.98 -15.44
CA TYR A 277 -8.38 -4.71 -16.89
C TYR A 277 -7.12 -3.89 -17.24
N VAL A 278 -6.77 -2.90 -16.43
CA VAL A 278 -5.55 -2.09 -16.61
C VAL A 278 -4.30 -2.98 -16.51
N ASN A 279 -4.21 -3.82 -15.48
CA ASN A 279 -3.06 -4.71 -15.31
C ASN A 279 -2.98 -5.76 -16.43
N LEU A 280 -4.11 -6.23 -16.96
CA LEU A 280 -4.13 -7.21 -18.05
C LEU A 280 -3.57 -6.59 -19.33
N ALA A 281 -3.97 -5.36 -19.63
CA ALA A 281 -3.43 -4.59 -20.74
C ALA A 281 -1.92 -4.37 -20.61
N ILE A 282 -1.44 -3.99 -19.41
CA ILE A 282 -0.01 -3.84 -19.11
C ILE A 282 0.72 -5.17 -19.33
N ALA A 283 0.18 -6.28 -18.83
CA ALA A 283 0.78 -7.60 -18.95
C ALA A 283 0.88 -8.04 -20.42
N TYR A 284 -0.19 -7.88 -21.22
CA TYR A 284 -0.14 -8.14 -22.67
C TYR A 284 0.88 -7.28 -23.40
N ARG A 285 0.91 -5.96 -23.12
CA ARG A 285 1.84 -5.02 -23.75
C ARG A 285 3.29 -5.37 -23.43
N LEU A 286 3.60 -5.64 -22.17
CA LEU A 286 4.96 -6.02 -21.75
C LEU A 286 5.36 -7.42 -22.26
N ASN A 287 4.39 -8.31 -22.46
CA ASN A 287 4.58 -9.59 -23.15
C ASN A 287 4.65 -9.46 -24.69
N LYS A 288 4.78 -8.24 -25.23
CA LYS A 288 4.86 -7.94 -26.66
C LYS A 288 3.67 -8.44 -27.48
N GLN A 289 2.48 -8.45 -26.89
CA GLN A 289 1.21 -8.79 -27.56
C GLN A 289 0.28 -7.56 -27.60
N PRO A 290 0.65 -6.49 -28.33
CA PRO A 290 -0.10 -5.23 -28.30
C PRO A 290 -1.53 -5.36 -28.87
N GLU A 291 -1.76 -6.25 -29.83
CA GLU A 291 -3.09 -6.48 -30.41
C GLU A 291 -4.06 -7.03 -29.35
N LYS A 292 -3.61 -7.99 -28.54
CA LYS A 292 -4.42 -8.52 -27.41
C LYS A 292 -4.62 -7.49 -26.32
N ALA A 293 -3.63 -6.63 -26.06
CA ALA A 293 -3.79 -5.51 -25.14
C ALA A 293 -4.92 -4.58 -25.62
N ILE A 294 -4.89 -4.18 -26.90
CA ILE A 294 -5.93 -3.35 -27.53
C ILE A 294 -7.32 -4.03 -27.44
N GLU A 295 -7.41 -5.31 -27.77
CA GLU A 295 -8.65 -6.10 -27.69
C GLU A 295 -9.21 -6.11 -26.26
N SER A 296 -8.36 -6.42 -25.27
CA SER A 296 -8.75 -6.48 -23.86
C SER A 296 -9.25 -5.13 -23.33
N ILE A 297 -8.61 -4.03 -23.73
CA ILE A 297 -9.03 -2.68 -23.34
C ILE A 297 -10.37 -2.31 -24.00
N ASN A 298 -10.55 -2.63 -25.29
CA ASN A 298 -11.81 -2.39 -25.97
C ASN A 298 -12.96 -3.19 -25.33
N ALA A 299 -12.71 -4.43 -24.92
CA ALA A 299 -13.66 -5.24 -24.15
C ALA A 299 -13.97 -4.61 -22.77
N ALA A 300 -13.01 -3.95 -22.12
CA ALA A 300 -13.28 -3.18 -20.91
C ALA A 300 -14.18 -1.96 -21.19
N PHE A 301 -13.95 -1.25 -22.30
CA PHE A 301 -14.77 -0.11 -22.71
C PHE A 301 -16.22 -0.50 -23.05
N THR A 302 -16.46 -1.66 -23.67
CA THR A 302 -17.82 -2.15 -23.94
C THR A 302 -18.56 -2.52 -22.66
N LYS A 303 -17.84 -2.98 -21.62
CA LYS A 303 -18.38 -3.19 -20.27
C LYS A 303 -18.61 -1.90 -19.47
N GLY A 304 -18.31 -0.73 -20.04
CA GLY A 304 -18.54 0.58 -19.43
C GLY A 304 -17.36 1.13 -18.62
N PHE A 305 -16.23 0.43 -18.55
CA PHE A 305 -15.04 0.91 -17.84
C PHE A 305 -14.33 2.01 -18.63
N ARG A 306 -14.67 3.28 -18.39
CA ARG A 306 -14.03 4.42 -19.04
C ARG A 306 -13.17 5.19 -18.05
N ASN A 307 -11.85 5.08 -18.15
CA ASN A 307 -10.90 5.80 -17.31
C ASN A 307 -9.63 6.14 -18.10
N THR A 308 -8.97 7.22 -17.68
CA THR A 308 -7.71 7.71 -18.23
C THR A 308 -6.61 6.64 -18.26
N ASP A 309 -6.54 5.76 -17.26
CA ASP A 309 -5.53 4.69 -17.17
C ASP A 309 -5.64 3.69 -18.32
N LEU A 310 -6.87 3.28 -18.67
CA LEU A 310 -7.11 2.41 -19.82
C LEU A 310 -6.79 3.12 -21.14
N LYS A 311 -7.09 4.42 -21.27
CA LYS A 311 -6.73 5.19 -22.46
C LYS A 311 -5.22 5.31 -22.62
N ILE A 312 -4.47 5.51 -21.53
CA ILE A 312 -3.01 5.54 -21.54
C ILE A 312 -2.45 4.20 -22.02
N GLU A 313 -2.91 3.08 -21.43
CA GLU A 313 -2.43 1.76 -21.88
C GLU A 313 -2.87 1.42 -23.30
N LEU A 314 -4.02 1.94 -23.77
CA LEU A 314 -4.44 1.80 -25.16
C LEU A 314 -3.51 2.54 -26.10
N ALA A 315 -3.18 3.80 -25.79
CA ALA A 315 -2.26 4.59 -26.58
C ALA A 315 -0.85 3.96 -26.63
N ARG A 316 -0.34 3.49 -25.48
CA ARG A 316 0.92 2.74 -25.39
C ARG A 316 0.89 1.46 -26.21
N SER A 317 -0.24 0.75 -26.23
CA SER A 317 -0.41 -0.48 -27.01
C SER A 317 -0.50 -0.20 -28.51
N TYR A 318 -1.20 0.84 -28.93
CA TYR A 318 -1.20 1.30 -30.33
C TYR A 318 0.19 1.69 -30.80
N ASN A 319 0.95 2.41 -29.97
CA ASN A 319 2.33 2.78 -30.29
C ASN A 319 3.21 1.54 -30.48
N LEU A 320 3.08 0.54 -29.59
CA LEU A 320 3.83 -0.72 -29.71
C LEU A 320 3.42 -1.54 -30.96
N ALA A 321 2.16 -1.44 -31.39
CA ALA A 321 1.66 -2.01 -32.64
C ALA A 321 2.04 -1.17 -33.89
N ASN A 322 2.90 -0.15 -33.77
CA ASN A 322 3.26 0.81 -34.81
C ASN A 322 2.08 1.59 -35.41
N ASN A 323 0.95 1.66 -34.69
CA ASN A 323 -0.20 2.48 -35.07
C ASN A 323 -0.11 3.86 -34.40
N HIS A 324 0.89 4.64 -34.81
CA HIS A 324 1.23 5.89 -34.15
C HIS A 324 0.12 6.95 -34.24
N GLU A 325 -0.62 7.00 -35.35
CA GLU A 325 -1.73 7.93 -35.52
C GLU A 325 -2.82 7.71 -34.45
N LYS A 326 -3.26 6.46 -34.27
CA LYS A 326 -4.22 6.12 -33.21
C LYS A 326 -3.64 6.33 -31.82
N ALA A 327 -2.34 6.13 -31.63
CA ALA A 327 -1.68 6.39 -30.36
C ALA A 327 -1.75 7.89 -29.99
N VAL A 328 -1.43 8.79 -30.92
CA VAL A 328 -1.53 10.25 -30.73
C VAL A 328 -2.98 10.65 -30.44
N GLU A 329 -3.95 10.17 -31.24
CA GLU A 329 -5.37 10.45 -31.03
C GLU A 329 -5.83 10.02 -29.64
N THR A 330 -5.44 8.81 -29.22
CA THR A 330 -5.82 8.24 -27.93
C THR A 330 -5.18 9.00 -26.76
N TYR A 331 -3.91 9.40 -26.86
CA TYR A 331 -3.27 10.25 -25.85
C TYR A 331 -3.95 11.62 -25.74
N ASN A 332 -4.28 12.26 -26.87
CA ASN A 332 -5.01 13.52 -26.88
C ASN A 332 -6.40 13.39 -26.24
N SER A 333 -7.08 12.26 -26.48
CA SER A 333 -8.35 11.93 -25.81
C SER A 333 -8.18 11.69 -24.30
N ALA A 334 -7.05 11.14 -23.85
CA ALA A 334 -6.73 10.98 -22.43
C ALA A 334 -6.40 12.32 -21.74
N LEU A 335 -5.68 13.21 -22.43
CA LEU A 335 -5.35 14.55 -21.90
C LEU A 335 -6.60 15.38 -21.58
N LYS A 336 -7.67 15.23 -22.37
CA LYS A 336 -8.96 15.90 -22.13
C LYS A 336 -9.62 15.52 -20.80
N ASP A 337 -9.25 14.38 -20.21
CA ASP A 337 -9.78 13.97 -18.90
C ASP A 337 -9.20 14.80 -17.74
N GLY A 338 -8.09 15.54 -17.97
CA GLY A 338 -7.43 16.36 -16.95
C GLY A 338 -6.69 15.56 -15.87
N LEU A 339 -6.66 14.23 -15.96
CA LEU A 339 -5.94 13.34 -15.04
C LEU A 339 -4.61 12.90 -15.66
N ARG A 340 -3.60 12.66 -14.81
CA ARG A 340 -2.25 12.18 -15.22
C ARG A 340 -1.59 12.98 -16.35
N VAL A 341 -1.93 14.26 -16.49
CA VAL A 341 -1.47 15.13 -17.59
C VAL A 341 0.05 15.07 -17.76
N ASN A 342 0.80 15.14 -16.65
CA ASN A 342 2.26 15.06 -16.69
C ASN A 342 2.79 13.72 -17.29
N LEU A 343 2.20 12.59 -16.88
CA LEU A 343 2.58 11.27 -17.41
C LEU A 343 2.27 11.17 -18.91
N ILE A 344 1.07 11.62 -19.30
CA ILE A 344 0.63 11.56 -20.70
C ILE A 344 1.51 12.48 -21.57
N SER A 345 1.80 13.70 -21.12
CA SER A 345 2.69 14.62 -21.83
C SER A 345 4.09 14.06 -21.98
N LYS A 346 4.64 13.38 -20.95
CA LYS A 346 5.92 12.67 -21.06
C LYS A 346 5.84 11.59 -22.15
N ASP A 347 4.88 10.69 -22.07
CA ASP A 347 4.78 9.56 -23.00
C ASP A 347 4.56 10.02 -24.44
N LEU A 348 3.64 10.97 -24.66
CA LEU A 348 3.33 11.52 -25.97
C LEU A 348 4.52 12.30 -26.55
N GLY A 349 5.15 13.17 -25.77
CA GLY A 349 6.33 13.92 -26.19
C GLY A 349 7.50 13.02 -26.57
N MET A 350 7.78 11.99 -25.75
CA MET A 350 8.83 11.02 -26.05
C MET A 350 8.52 10.19 -27.30
N MET A 351 7.25 9.81 -27.49
CA MET A 351 6.81 9.09 -28.69
C MET A 351 6.97 9.93 -29.96
N LEU A 352 6.51 11.18 -29.96
CA LEU A 352 6.66 12.11 -31.08
C LEU A 352 8.14 12.35 -31.40
N ALA A 353 8.98 12.54 -30.38
CA ALA A 353 10.41 12.69 -30.56
C ALA A 353 11.08 11.42 -31.15
N ALA A 354 10.65 10.23 -30.74
CA ALA A 354 11.13 8.96 -31.31
C ALA A 354 10.75 8.80 -32.79
N MET A 355 9.64 9.40 -33.22
CA MET A 355 9.25 9.48 -34.64
C MET A 355 9.96 10.60 -35.43
N GLY A 356 10.85 11.37 -34.78
CA GLY A 356 11.52 12.51 -35.39
C GLY A 356 10.67 13.78 -35.48
N GLN A 357 9.46 13.77 -34.92
CA GLN A 357 8.55 14.92 -34.89
C GLN A 357 8.88 15.82 -33.68
N PHE A 358 10.09 16.37 -33.64
CA PHE A 358 10.57 17.10 -32.46
C PHE A 358 9.81 18.40 -32.22
N VAL A 359 9.41 19.12 -33.28
CA VAL A 359 8.61 20.36 -33.19
C VAL A 359 7.25 20.11 -32.53
N ASP A 360 6.57 19.01 -32.87
CA ASP A 360 5.28 18.64 -32.28
C ASP A 360 5.45 18.07 -30.85
N ALA A 361 6.59 17.45 -30.57
CA ALA A 361 6.92 16.91 -29.25
C ALA A 361 7.14 18.01 -28.19
N GLU A 362 7.69 19.14 -28.60
CA GLU A 362 8.12 20.23 -27.72
C GLU A 362 7.10 20.65 -26.65
N PRO A 363 5.85 21.04 -26.96
CA PRO A 363 4.90 21.50 -25.95
C PRO A 363 4.65 20.44 -24.86
N TYR A 364 4.66 19.15 -25.24
CA TYR A 364 4.47 18.05 -24.30
C TYR A 364 5.72 17.81 -23.44
N LEU A 365 6.91 17.85 -24.05
CA LEU A 365 8.18 17.71 -23.36
C LEU A 365 8.43 18.88 -22.37
N GLU A 366 8.14 20.12 -22.78
CA GLU A 366 8.24 21.29 -21.91
C GLU A 366 7.28 21.20 -20.73
N TYR A 367 6.03 20.81 -20.98
CA TYR A 367 5.05 20.61 -19.91
C TYR A 367 5.53 19.54 -18.91
N ALA A 368 6.02 18.41 -19.41
CA ALA A 368 6.49 17.32 -18.57
C ALA A 368 7.71 17.72 -17.74
N LEU A 369 8.71 18.37 -18.36
CA LEU A 369 9.92 18.84 -17.69
C LEU A 369 9.63 19.93 -16.66
N LYS A 370 8.66 20.82 -16.91
CA LYS A 370 8.23 21.83 -15.93
C LYS A 370 7.69 21.21 -14.64
N ASN A 371 7.01 20.07 -14.75
CA ASN A 371 6.43 19.36 -13.60
C ASN A 371 7.42 18.37 -12.95
N ARG A 372 8.46 17.95 -13.66
CA ARG A 372 9.58 17.14 -13.15
C ARG A 372 10.91 17.70 -13.64
N PRO A 373 11.44 18.76 -13.00
CA PRO A 373 12.66 19.42 -13.43
C PRO A 373 13.91 18.55 -13.36
N ASP A 374 13.86 17.40 -12.70
CA ASP A 374 14.94 16.43 -12.53
C ASP A 374 14.97 15.35 -13.63
N ASP A 375 13.97 15.29 -14.51
CA ASP A 375 13.87 14.27 -15.56
C ASP A 375 14.77 14.58 -16.77
N ASN A 376 16.03 14.15 -16.71
CA ASN A 376 17.01 14.34 -17.78
C ASN A 376 16.64 13.69 -19.10
N GLU A 377 15.82 12.63 -19.08
CA GLU A 377 15.42 11.91 -20.29
C GLU A 377 14.67 12.83 -21.26
N LEU A 378 13.99 13.87 -20.74
CA LEU A 378 13.21 14.83 -21.53
C LEU A 378 14.07 15.92 -22.16
N ARG A 379 15.23 16.22 -21.56
CA ARG A 379 16.07 17.36 -21.94
C ARG A 379 16.71 17.18 -23.31
N THR A 380 17.17 15.98 -23.65
CA THR A 380 17.84 15.74 -24.94
C THR A 380 16.85 15.80 -26.12
N PRO A 381 15.67 15.16 -26.08
CA PRO A 381 14.63 15.36 -27.09
C PRO A 381 14.15 16.80 -27.19
N LEU A 382 13.98 17.49 -26.06
CA LEU A 382 13.58 18.89 -26.06
C LEU A 382 14.66 19.79 -26.68
N ALA A 383 15.94 19.55 -26.36
CA ALA A 383 17.04 20.27 -26.99
C ALA A 383 17.08 20.05 -28.50
N GLN A 384 16.78 18.85 -28.99
CA GLN A 384 16.66 18.59 -30.43
C GLN A 384 15.52 19.40 -31.06
N ALA A 385 14.36 19.49 -30.41
CA ALA A 385 13.28 20.36 -30.87
C ALA A 385 13.71 21.83 -30.98
N LYS A 386 14.46 22.32 -29.97
CA LYS A 386 15.03 23.67 -29.95
C LYS A 386 16.04 23.89 -31.07
N ILE A 387 16.90 22.90 -31.37
CA ILE A 387 17.83 22.95 -32.51
C ILE A 387 17.08 23.10 -33.84
N GLU A 388 15.97 22.37 -34.02
CA GLU A 388 15.17 22.43 -35.25
C GLU A 388 14.44 23.75 -35.43
N LYS A 389 14.06 24.41 -34.33
CA LYS A 389 13.48 25.75 -34.35
C LYS A 389 14.51 26.89 -34.46
N GLY A 390 15.81 26.59 -34.42
CA GLY A 390 16.86 27.62 -34.41
C GLY A 390 17.14 28.23 -33.02
N GLU A 391 16.52 27.72 -31.96
CA GLU A 391 16.66 28.20 -30.58
C GLU A 391 17.95 27.64 -29.91
N MET A 392 19.11 27.98 -30.46
CA MET A 392 20.41 27.39 -30.10
C MET A 392 20.80 27.60 -28.63
N ASP A 393 20.60 28.80 -28.09
CA ASP A 393 20.92 29.11 -26.67
C ASP A 393 20.10 28.25 -25.69
N ALA A 394 18.82 28.04 -26.01
CA ALA A 394 17.94 27.20 -25.20
C ALA A 394 18.35 25.73 -25.27
N ALA A 395 18.68 25.24 -26.48
CA ALA A 395 19.20 23.89 -26.68
C ALA A 395 20.51 23.65 -25.91
N GLU A 396 21.46 24.58 -26.00
CA GLU A 396 22.73 24.51 -25.29
C GLU A 396 22.54 24.40 -23.79
N LYS A 397 21.68 25.26 -23.21
CA LYS A 397 21.39 25.24 -21.78
C LYS A 397 20.85 23.89 -21.32
N LEU A 398 19.90 23.31 -22.06
CA LEU A 398 19.33 22.00 -21.75
C LEU A 398 20.39 20.89 -21.82
N LEU A 399 21.24 20.91 -22.84
CA LEU A 399 22.29 19.90 -23.03
C LEU A 399 23.39 19.99 -21.97
N ARG A 400 23.77 21.20 -21.55
CA ARG A 400 24.72 21.39 -20.44
C ARG A 400 24.19 20.82 -19.13
N GLN A 401 22.91 20.98 -18.84
CA GLN A 401 22.27 20.38 -17.66
C GLN A 401 22.31 18.85 -17.69
N VAL A 402 22.09 18.24 -18.86
CA VAL A 402 22.26 16.77 -19.00
C VAL A 402 23.70 16.39 -18.71
N LEU A 403 24.68 17.14 -19.23
CA LEU A 403 26.10 16.83 -19.07
C LEU A 403 26.65 17.11 -17.65
N GLU A 404 25.98 17.92 -16.85
CA GLU A 404 26.32 18.10 -15.42
C GLU A 404 26.08 16.84 -14.61
N SER A 405 25.00 16.11 -14.93
CA SER A 405 24.60 14.88 -14.25
C SER A 405 25.13 13.62 -14.94
N GLU A 406 25.27 13.66 -16.27
CA GLU A 406 25.78 12.57 -17.09
C GLU A 406 26.95 13.04 -17.98
N PRO A 407 28.16 13.24 -17.42
CA PRO A 407 29.29 13.82 -18.16
C PRO A 407 29.75 13.02 -19.39
N ASN A 408 29.35 11.74 -19.48
CA ASN A 408 29.69 10.83 -20.56
C ASN A 408 28.50 10.53 -21.50
N ASN A 409 27.40 11.29 -21.42
CA ASN A 409 26.25 11.10 -22.30
C ASN A 409 26.62 11.48 -23.75
N LYS A 410 26.78 10.45 -24.59
CA LYS A 410 27.18 10.58 -26.00
C LYS A 410 26.18 11.39 -26.82
N VAL A 411 24.88 11.18 -26.57
CA VAL A 411 23.82 11.86 -27.31
C VAL A 411 23.84 13.36 -26.99
N ALA A 412 24.00 13.72 -25.71
CA ALA A 412 24.09 15.12 -25.31
C ALA A 412 25.33 15.81 -25.90
N TRP A 413 26.49 15.15 -25.93
CA TRP A 413 27.69 15.70 -26.59
C TRP A 413 27.51 15.87 -28.10
N PHE A 414 26.91 14.90 -28.78
CA PHE A 414 26.62 15.00 -30.22
C PHE A 414 25.71 16.18 -30.53
N ARG A 415 24.61 16.33 -29.78
CA ARG A 415 23.68 17.45 -29.94
C ARG A 415 24.33 18.80 -29.60
N LEU A 416 25.20 18.84 -28.59
CA LEU A 416 25.92 20.07 -28.22
C LEU A 416 26.92 20.48 -29.31
N GLY A 417 27.55 19.51 -29.97
CA GLY A 417 28.36 19.73 -31.16
C GLY A 417 27.53 20.33 -32.31
N LEU A 418 26.36 19.77 -32.60
CA LEU A 418 25.45 20.32 -33.61
C LEU A 418 25.03 21.77 -33.30
N VAL A 419 24.76 22.08 -32.02
CA VAL A 419 24.48 23.46 -31.58
C VAL A 419 25.66 24.36 -31.89
N GLY A 420 26.88 23.99 -31.47
CA GLY A 420 28.09 24.79 -31.70
C GLY A 420 28.38 25.02 -33.19
N HIS A 421 28.20 24.01 -34.03
CA HIS A 421 28.35 24.15 -35.48
C HIS A 421 27.32 25.12 -36.06
N LYS A 422 26.03 24.93 -35.76
CA LYS A 422 24.94 25.77 -36.30
C LYS A 422 24.96 27.21 -35.78
N SER A 423 25.48 27.44 -34.57
CA SER A 423 25.61 28.79 -33.99
C SER A 423 26.93 29.49 -34.33
N GLY A 424 27.88 28.79 -34.98
CA GLY A 424 29.24 29.29 -35.24
C GLY A 424 30.14 29.34 -34.00
N ASP A 425 29.74 28.73 -32.87
CA ASP A 425 30.59 28.57 -31.69
C ASP A 425 31.56 27.39 -31.87
N GLU A 426 32.66 27.69 -32.56
CA GLU A 426 33.75 26.76 -32.84
C GLU A 426 34.35 26.15 -31.55
N LYS A 427 34.35 26.90 -30.45
CA LYS A 427 34.88 26.42 -29.17
C LYS A 427 34.01 25.30 -28.61
N THR A 428 32.69 25.46 -28.66
CA THR A 428 31.75 24.43 -28.22
C THR A 428 31.78 23.22 -29.16
N PHE A 429 31.84 23.46 -30.48
CA PHE A 429 31.97 22.39 -31.48
C PHE A 429 33.22 21.52 -31.24
N GLN A 430 34.41 22.12 -31.18
CA GLN A 430 35.67 21.39 -30.95
C GLN A 430 35.71 20.67 -29.60
N LYS A 431 35.12 21.27 -28.55
CA LYS A 431 35.02 20.63 -27.24
C LYS A 431 34.14 19.38 -27.30
N ALA A 432 32.99 19.46 -27.98
CA ALA A 432 32.10 18.32 -28.17
C ALA A 432 32.76 17.22 -29.00
N LEU A 433 33.39 17.57 -30.13
CA LEU A 433 34.08 16.64 -31.01
C LEU A 433 35.21 15.88 -30.27
N LYS A 434 36.06 16.60 -29.54
CA LYS A 434 37.12 16.00 -28.70
C LYS A 434 36.57 15.05 -27.64
N ARG A 435 35.38 15.33 -27.08
CA ARG A 435 34.74 14.44 -26.12
C ARG A 435 34.14 13.22 -26.81
N LEU A 436 33.49 13.39 -27.96
CA LEU A 436 32.98 12.29 -28.75
C LEU A 436 34.08 11.35 -29.21
N TYR A 437 35.22 11.82 -29.73
CA TYR A 437 36.34 10.93 -30.08
C TYR A 437 36.83 10.03 -28.93
N LYS A 438 36.66 10.46 -27.67
CA LYS A 438 36.98 9.65 -26.49
C LYS A 438 35.87 8.66 -26.09
N LEU A 439 34.63 8.95 -26.43
CA LEU A 439 33.45 8.20 -26.00
C LEU A 439 32.91 7.28 -27.12
N ASP A 440 32.94 7.77 -28.36
CA ASP A 440 32.30 7.22 -29.55
C ASP A 440 32.88 7.86 -30.83
N GLY A 441 33.83 7.17 -31.47
CA GLY A 441 34.51 7.67 -32.67
C GLY A 441 33.56 7.81 -33.87
N GLU A 442 32.60 6.89 -34.03
CA GLU A 442 31.64 6.92 -35.15
C GLU A 442 30.74 8.17 -35.09
N GLN A 443 30.25 8.51 -33.89
CA GLN A 443 29.47 9.74 -33.71
C GLN A 443 30.32 11.01 -33.90
N ALA A 444 31.62 10.96 -33.58
CA ALA A 444 32.52 12.08 -33.82
C ALA A 444 32.72 12.32 -35.33
N GLU A 445 33.03 11.27 -36.08
CA GLU A 445 33.17 11.32 -37.54
C GLU A 445 31.88 11.81 -38.21
N LYS A 446 30.72 11.33 -37.75
CA LYS A 446 29.41 11.79 -38.25
C LYS A 446 29.19 13.29 -37.98
N LEU A 447 29.55 13.78 -36.81
CA LEU A 447 29.42 15.19 -36.47
C LEU A 447 30.35 16.06 -37.35
N GLU A 448 31.56 15.58 -37.63
CA GLU A 448 32.55 16.27 -38.46
C GLU A 448 32.12 16.31 -39.94
N ALA A 449 31.55 15.21 -40.45
CA ALA A 449 30.99 15.15 -41.79
C ALA A 449 29.84 16.16 -41.97
N LEU A 450 28.93 16.23 -41.00
CA LEU A 450 27.81 17.20 -41.02
C LEU A 450 28.26 18.66 -40.96
N ALA A 451 29.48 18.94 -40.50
CA ALA A 451 30.04 20.28 -40.46
C ALA A 451 30.82 20.66 -41.74
N SER A 452 31.08 19.68 -42.61
CA SER A 452 31.84 19.83 -43.85
C SER A 452 30.94 19.99 -45.09
N GLU A 453 29.63 19.76 -44.94
CA GLU A 453 28.56 20.03 -45.92
C GLU A 453 28.02 21.46 -45.75
#